data_AF-A0A8H7UAZ3-F1
#
_entry.id   AF-A0A8H7UAZ3-F1
#
_cell.length_a   1.000
_cell.length_b   1.000
_cell.length_c   1.000
_cell.angle_alpha   90.00
_cell.angle_beta   90.00
_cell.angle_gamma   90.00
#
_symmetry.space_group_name_H-M   'P 1'
#
loop_
_entity.id
_entity.type
_entity.pdbx_description
1 polymer ?
#
loop_
_entity_poly.entity_id
_entity_poly.type
_entity_poly.pdbx_seq_one_letter_code
_entity_poly.pdbx_strand_id
1 'polypeptide(L)'
;FLNVNVDHFSQLLRGHALQHVDISQRVLEYIMTATLPINTQMGPLIKQYVQSIFHSSDVNALPEALIADTVRQRTVVTPCQVLLLLYILYYNESIPSELLNEHQGKPSAAESNTIICDPLEIPIKHVLSHVETAQGYRDIYPDLLSCVANQFPYLFDVRAALVETGRRERSDESLKVYIKRMSWSSVEEALENHIDRPNEAISALNQLTKESTVELAKATNTIVRAMLPSLLCDEAGDAVRDAFSELWDMLNNVAPRELWVVTVNCLCSPDEPLKYNLNALIADPLIIFKSDVRLFRSPKMLPIFLTVLASLRTASKHNAWQRFSTTFANKDQFFNARNVTTMMFAQDSAMLQFLLEICLPQNDESIDNLDAIHLPICQFIHGIFIEDQILVKLLHFQTYDQRLLPMMVQHVPSIYITANFLAELLKQPLPEQVVFGILLAGYLFERYPLENYAVLTEKNVIRALAKLAFPPTRDGSPPTLQANSYLLEALSSTPHLANAFPHLSPAINDVLNDITQALPATSAGDFWADPVALVHEQIRTRLKEVQQIVQEQAQNKDKVNKSIM
;
A
#
# COMPACT_ATOMS: atom_id res chain seq x y z
N PHE A 1 46.83 27.76 -6.49
CA PHE A 1 46.02 28.11 -5.31
C PHE A 1 46.24 27.04 -4.25
N LEU A 2 46.59 27.46 -3.04
CA LEU A 2 47.23 26.66 -1.99
C LEU A 2 46.37 25.47 -1.50
N ASN A 3 47.01 24.50 -0.82
CA ASN A 3 46.42 23.43 0.00
C ASN A 3 45.49 24.02 1.08
N VAL A 4 44.28 24.41 0.71
CA VAL A 4 43.28 24.95 1.63
C VAL A 4 42.56 23.77 2.29
N ASN A 5 42.60 23.68 3.62
CA ASN A 5 41.84 22.66 4.37
C ASN A 5 40.33 22.76 4.05
N VAL A 6 39.62 21.63 4.08
CA VAL A 6 38.17 21.49 3.79
C VAL A 6 37.34 22.55 4.53
N ASP A 7 37.70 22.88 5.77
CA ASP A 7 36.99 23.88 6.59
C ASP A 7 37.11 25.29 6.03
N HIS A 8 38.31 25.68 5.62
CA HIS A 8 38.57 26.98 4.99
C HIS A 8 37.96 27.05 3.60
N PHE A 9 37.97 25.92 2.86
CA PHE A 9 37.37 25.86 1.53
C PHE A 9 35.84 26.00 1.59
N SER A 10 35.19 25.34 2.56
CA SER A 10 33.77 25.48 2.88
C SER A 10 33.42 26.94 3.24
N GLN A 11 34.24 27.60 4.06
CA GLN A 11 34.04 29.01 4.39
C GLN A 11 34.19 29.95 3.18
N LEU A 12 35.13 29.67 2.27
CA LEU A 12 35.33 30.44 1.04
C LEU A 12 34.15 30.29 0.06
N LEU A 13 33.59 29.08 -0.05
CA LEU A 13 32.36 28.83 -0.80
C LEU A 13 31.16 29.57 -0.20
N ARG A 14 31.01 29.56 1.13
CA ARG A 14 29.97 30.35 1.84
C ARG A 14 30.11 31.85 1.63
N GLY A 15 31.35 32.34 1.62
CA GLY A 15 31.65 33.75 1.44
C GLY A 15 31.50 34.25 0.00
N HIS A 16 31.06 33.40 -0.95
CA HIS A 16 31.04 33.69 -2.39
C HIS A 16 32.40 34.20 -2.92
N ALA A 17 33.51 33.82 -2.28
CA ALA A 17 34.84 34.37 -2.57
C ALA A 17 35.51 33.71 -3.80
N LEU A 18 34.92 32.64 -4.33
CA LEU A 18 35.43 31.82 -5.44
C LEU A 18 34.60 32.02 -6.72
N GLN A 19 34.26 33.26 -7.06
CA GLN A 19 33.60 33.58 -8.34
C GLN A 19 34.59 33.31 -9.50
N HIS A 20 34.11 32.66 -10.57
CA HIS A 20 34.86 32.35 -11.81
C HIS A 20 35.95 31.26 -11.74
N VAL A 21 35.87 30.31 -10.79
CA VAL A 21 36.80 29.16 -10.73
C VAL A 21 36.01 27.86 -10.75
N ASP A 22 36.41 26.91 -11.61
CA ASP A 22 35.82 25.57 -11.59
C ASP A 22 36.28 24.81 -10.34
N ILE A 23 35.34 24.59 -9.42
CA ILE A 23 35.54 23.97 -8.12
C ILE A 23 35.35 22.44 -8.19
N SER A 24 34.81 21.91 -9.29
CA SER A 24 34.43 20.50 -9.45
C SER A 24 35.58 19.53 -9.18
N GLN A 25 36.76 19.77 -9.74
CA GLN A 25 37.94 18.91 -9.56
C GLN A 25 38.43 18.87 -8.11
N ARG A 26 38.36 20.00 -7.39
CA ARG A 26 38.76 20.07 -5.98
C ARG A 26 37.79 19.32 -5.08
N VAL A 27 36.49 19.50 -5.31
CA VAL A 27 35.45 18.78 -4.56
C VAL A 27 35.57 17.28 -4.80
N LEU A 28 35.80 16.86 -6.05
CA LEU A 28 36.03 15.46 -6.38
C LEU A 28 37.25 14.89 -5.63
N GLU A 29 38.37 15.60 -5.60
CA GLU A 29 39.55 15.16 -4.83
C GLU A 29 39.27 15.04 -3.33
N TYR A 30 38.55 15.99 -2.73
CA TYR A 30 38.15 15.88 -1.32
C TYR A 30 37.24 14.68 -1.05
N ILE A 31 36.34 14.36 -1.98
CA ILE A 31 35.48 13.19 -1.89
C ILE A 31 36.28 11.89 -2.05
N MET A 32 37.21 11.82 -3.01
CA MET A 32 38.01 10.62 -3.29
C MET A 32 39.04 10.32 -2.18
N THR A 33 39.59 11.35 -1.55
CA THR A 33 40.58 11.21 -0.47
C THR A 33 39.97 11.11 0.94
N ALA A 34 38.64 11.10 1.06
CA ALA A 34 37.97 11.08 2.34
C ALA A 34 38.27 9.81 3.15
N THR A 35 38.69 9.98 4.40
CA THR A 35 38.93 8.90 5.37
C THR A 35 37.98 9.02 6.55
N LEU A 36 37.80 7.93 7.30
CA LEU A 36 37.03 7.96 8.55
C LEU A 36 37.87 8.50 9.72
N PRO A 37 37.30 9.30 10.63
CA PRO A 37 35.94 9.85 10.63
C PRO A 37 35.78 10.96 9.59
N ILE A 38 34.58 11.10 9.01
CA ILE A 38 34.34 12.14 8.01
C ILE A 38 34.39 13.53 8.66
N ASN A 39 35.01 14.50 7.98
CA ASN A 39 35.02 15.89 8.44
C ASN A 39 33.59 16.46 8.45
N THR A 40 33.19 17.05 9.59
CA THR A 40 31.91 17.76 9.82
C THR A 40 31.53 18.76 8.72
N GLN A 41 32.49 19.40 8.06
CA GLN A 41 32.22 20.40 7.01
C GLN A 41 31.96 19.79 5.64
N MET A 42 32.16 18.48 5.46
CA MET A 42 32.00 17.82 4.17
C MET A 42 30.54 17.82 3.68
N GLY A 43 29.58 17.51 4.54
CA GLY A 43 28.15 17.57 4.21
C GLY A 43 27.70 18.97 3.76
N PRO A 44 27.95 20.03 4.56
CA PRO A 44 27.64 21.40 4.17
C PRO A 44 28.38 21.88 2.92
N LEU A 45 29.63 21.47 2.73
CA LEU A 45 30.43 21.79 1.53
C LEU A 45 29.76 21.23 0.28
N ILE A 46 29.38 19.95 0.28
CA ILE A 46 28.71 19.29 -0.85
C ILE A 46 27.39 19.99 -1.16
N LYS A 47 26.58 20.29 -0.13
CA LYS A 47 25.30 20.99 -0.30
C LYS A 47 25.47 22.36 -0.97
N GLN A 48 26.49 23.12 -0.56
CA GLN A 48 26.76 24.45 -1.12
C GLN A 48 27.35 24.38 -2.53
N TYR A 49 28.18 23.38 -2.80
CA TYR A 49 28.67 23.11 -4.15
C TYR A 49 27.51 22.80 -5.10
N VAL A 50 26.57 21.94 -4.70
CA VAL A 50 25.35 21.65 -5.47
C VAL A 50 24.55 22.92 -5.75
N GLN A 51 24.28 23.75 -4.73
CA GLN A 51 23.58 25.03 -4.92
C GLN A 51 24.33 25.95 -5.90
N SER A 52 25.66 25.97 -5.85
CA SER A 52 26.47 26.79 -6.74
C SER A 52 26.38 26.36 -8.21
N ILE A 53 26.16 25.07 -8.50
CA ILE A 53 25.96 24.56 -9.87
C ILE A 53 24.72 25.21 -10.52
N PHE A 54 23.64 25.41 -9.77
CA PHE A 54 22.41 25.99 -10.32
C PHE A 54 22.44 27.52 -10.38
N HIS A 55 23.24 28.18 -9.53
CA HIS A 55 23.26 29.63 -9.39
C HIS A 55 24.45 30.32 -10.09
N SER A 56 25.46 29.57 -10.53
CA SER A 56 26.66 30.12 -11.19
C SER A 56 26.95 29.38 -12.49
N SER A 57 27.18 30.12 -13.58
CA SER A 57 27.54 29.58 -14.89
C SER A 57 28.91 28.91 -14.94
N ASP A 58 29.75 29.13 -13.95
CA ASP A 58 31.17 28.75 -13.98
C ASP A 58 31.45 27.44 -13.22
N VAL A 59 30.43 26.88 -12.57
CA VAL A 59 30.55 25.68 -11.75
C VAL A 59 29.89 24.51 -12.46
N ASN A 60 30.70 23.55 -12.91
CA ASN A 60 30.21 22.37 -13.60
C ASN A 60 29.80 21.27 -12.61
N ALA A 61 28.79 20.48 -12.99
CA ALA A 61 28.47 19.23 -12.30
C ALA A 61 29.58 18.18 -12.49
N LEU A 62 29.65 17.23 -11.56
CA LEU A 62 30.61 16.14 -11.65
C LEU A 62 30.22 15.20 -12.83
N PRO A 63 31.19 14.71 -13.63
CA PRO A 63 30.89 13.82 -14.75
C PRO A 63 30.22 12.51 -14.29
N GLU A 64 29.06 12.20 -14.85
CA GLU A 64 28.25 11.03 -14.46
C GLU A 64 29.03 9.71 -14.54
N ALA A 65 29.86 9.52 -15.56
CA ALA A 65 30.65 8.31 -15.74
C ALA A 65 31.55 7.97 -14.54
N LEU A 66 32.17 8.98 -13.92
CA LEU A 66 33.05 8.79 -12.76
C LEU A 66 32.26 8.44 -11.48
N ILE A 67 31.05 8.99 -11.37
CA ILE A 67 30.16 8.80 -10.23
C ILE A 67 29.53 7.41 -10.29
N ALA A 68 29.00 7.05 -11.46
CA ALA A 68 28.19 5.87 -11.65
C ALA A 68 28.98 4.58 -11.40
N ASP A 69 30.23 4.51 -11.88
CA ASP A 69 31.11 3.35 -11.66
C ASP A 69 31.43 3.14 -10.18
N THR A 70 31.56 4.22 -9.41
CA THR A 70 31.90 4.14 -7.98
C THR A 70 30.67 3.79 -7.13
N VAL A 71 29.52 4.41 -7.42
CA VAL A 71 28.31 4.33 -6.59
C VAL A 71 27.47 3.08 -6.90
N ARG A 72 27.57 2.50 -8.10
CA ARG A 72 26.89 1.23 -8.46
C ARG A 72 27.58 0.00 -7.86
N GLN A 73 28.81 0.11 -7.39
CA GLN A 73 29.55 -1.01 -6.81
C GLN A 73 28.88 -1.51 -5.52
N ARG A 74 28.66 -2.82 -5.45
CA ARG A 74 28.07 -3.52 -4.29
C ARG A 74 29.11 -4.16 -3.39
N THR A 75 30.31 -3.60 -3.40
CA THR A 75 31.44 -4.04 -2.58
C THR A 75 31.37 -3.40 -1.19
N VAL A 76 32.41 -3.58 -0.38
CA VAL A 76 32.55 -2.89 0.90
C VAL A 76 32.31 -1.39 0.71
N VAL A 77 31.37 -0.84 1.47
CA VAL A 77 30.98 0.56 1.40
C VAL A 77 32.15 1.44 1.82
N THR A 78 32.57 2.35 0.94
CA THR A 78 33.68 3.28 1.19
C THR A 78 33.16 4.69 1.53
N PRO A 79 33.95 5.52 2.25
CA PRO A 79 33.58 6.91 2.51
C PRO A 79 33.30 7.71 1.23
N CYS A 80 34.06 7.43 0.17
CA CYS A 80 33.86 8.04 -1.15
C CYS A 80 32.47 7.72 -1.72
N GLN A 81 32.03 6.45 -1.65
CA GLN A 81 30.69 6.05 -2.09
C GLN A 81 29.58 6.75 -1.32
N VAL A 82 29.72 6.90 0.00
CA VAL A 82 28.73 7.59 0.84
C VAL A 82 28.63 9.08 0.48
N LEU A 83 29.77 9.75 0.29
CA LEU A 83 29.80 11.17 -0.06
C LEU A 83 29.31 11.44 -1.49
N LEU A 84 29.62 10.56 -2.44
CA LEU A 84 29.08 10.64 -3.80
C LEU A 84 27.57 10.39 -3.81
N LEU A 85 27.06 9.44 -3.02
CA LEU A 85 25.62 9.25 -2.86
C LEU A 85 24.96 10.51 -2.29
N LEU A 86 25.54 11.12 -1.25
CA LEU A 86 25.04 12.37 -0.69
C LEU A 86 25.01 13.50 -1.72
N TYR A 87 26.05 13.61 -2.57
CA TYR A 87 26.08 14.56 -3.67
C TYR A 87 24.93 14.33 -4.66
N ILE A 88 24.73 13.09 -5.12
CA ILE A 88 23.63 12.74 -6.05
C ILE A 88 22.28 13.11 -5.44
N LEU A 89 22.08 12.78 -4.17
CA LEU A 89 20.84 13.07 -3.47
C LEU A 89 20.58 14.58 -3.38
N TYR A 90 21.57 15.37 -2.95
CA TYR A 90 21.41 16.83 -2.91
C TYR A 90 21.17 17.44 -4.29
N TYR A 91 21.86 16.94 -5.32
CA TYR A 91 21.68 17.40 -6.69
C TYR A 91 20.26 17.13 -7.19
N ASN A 92 19.80 15.89 -7.07
CA ASN A 92 18.48 15.48 -7.54
C ASN A 92 17.33 16.13 -6.74
N GLU A 93 17.53 16.45 -5.46
CA GLU A 93 16.56 17.20 -4.65
C GLU A 93 16.45 18.68 -5.07
N SER A 94 17.54 19.27 -5.57
CA SER A 94 17.57 20.69 -5.95
C SER A 94 16.87 20.95 -7.29
N ILE A 95 16.87 19.98 -8.22
CA ILE A 95 16.30 20.15 -9.57
C ILE A 95 14.83 20.61 -9.55
N PRO A 96 13.89 19.94 -8.85
CA PRO A 96 12.48 20.36 -8.87
C PRO A 96 12.28 21.77 -8.31
N SER A 97 13.02 22.15 -7.27
CA SER A 97 12.94 23.48 -6.66
C SER A 97 13.44 24.56 -7.62
N GLU A 98 14.57 24.34 -8.28
CA GLU A 98 15.14 25.33 -9.20
C GLU A 98 14.32 25.48 -10.48
N LEU A 99 13.77 24.39 -11.01
CA LEU A 99 12.81 24.44 -12.12
C LEU A 99 11.54 25.23 -11.75
N LEU A 100 11.12 25.26 -10.49
CA LEU A 100 10.01 26.11 -10.05
C LEU A 100 10.43 27.59 -9.89
N ASN A 101 11.68 27.85 -9.48
CA ASN A 101 12.20 29.20 -9.21
C ASN A 101 12.60 29.99 -10.47
N GLU A 102 13.10 29.32 -11.51
CA GLU A 102 13.42 29.95 -12.82
C GLU A 102 12.26 30.79 -13.36
N HIS A 103 11.06 30.29 -13.11
CA HIS A 103 9.82 30.82 -13.64
C HIS A 103 9.34 32.07 -12.87
N GLN A 104 9.97 32.44 -11.75
CA GLN A 104 9.80 33.74 -11.08
C GLN A 104 10.76 34.83 -11.61
N GLY A 105 11.43 34.58 -12.75
CA GLY A 105 12.20 35.60 -13.48
C GLY A 105 13.71 35.62 -13.21
N LYS A 106 14.27 34.55 -12.61
CA LYS A 106 15.73 34.36 -12.53
C LYS A 106 16.16 33.34 -13.58
N PRO A 107 17.02 33.69 -14.55
CA PRO A 107 17.59 32.68 -15.45
C PRO A 107 18.46 31.74 -14.61
N SER A 108 18.15 30.44 -14.60
CA SER A 108 19.03 29.41 -14.07
C SER A 108 19.42 28.45 -15.21
N ALA A 109 20.46 27.66 -14.97
CA ALA A 109 20.97 26.68 -15.92
C ALA A 109 20.19 25.34 -15.87
N ALA A 110 19.01 25.29 -15.25
CA ALA A 110 18.33 24.03 -14.94
C ALA A 110 17.68 23.36 -16.16
N GLU A 111 17.34 24.09 -17.23
CA GLU A 111 16.84 23.49 -18.47
C GLU A 111 17.85 22.55 -19.15
N SER A 112 19.16 22.72 -18.89
CA SER A 112 20.23 21.85 -19.40
C SER A 112 20.60 20.71 -18.44
N ASN A 113 20.10 20.73 -17.21
CA ASN A 113 20.48 19.80 -16.15
C ASN A 113 19.43 18.68 -16.01
N THR A 114 19.82 17.45 -16.33
CA THR A 114 18.99 16.25 -16.12
C THR A 114 19.33 15.58 -14.79
N ILE A 115 18.44 14.72 -14.31
CA ILE A 115 18.71 13.83 -13.16
C ILE A 115 20.05 13.11 -13.40
N ILE A 116 20.96 13.17 -12.42
CA ILE A 116 22.26 12.51 -12.49
C ILE A 116 22.15 11.11 -11.90
N CYS A 117 22.58 10.10 -12.69
CA CYS A 117 22.48 8.66 -12.41
C CYS A 117 21.02 8.22 -12.20
N ASP A 118 20.59 7.11 -12.82
CA ASP A 118 19.32 6.49 -12.41
C ASP A 118 19.46 6.02 -10.94
N PRO A 119 18.80 6.66 -9.97
CA PRO A 119 18.99 6.32 -8.57
C PRO A 119 18.50 4.92 -8.25
N LEU A 120 17.71 4.31 -9.15
CA LEU A 120 17.19 2.96 -9.04
C LEU A 120 18.29 1.88 -9.06
N GLU A 121 19.42 2.16 -9.71
CA GLU A 121 20.55 1.23 -9.85
C GLU A 121 21.49 1.22 -8.63
N ILE A 122 21.36 2.23 -7.76
CA ILE A 122 22.24 2.43 -6.60
C ILE A 122 21.74 1.59 -5.40
N PRO A 123 22.61 0.85 -4.70
CA PRO A 123 22.25 0.06 -3.52
C PRO A 123 22.07 0.93 -2.26
N ILE A 124 21.13 1.88 -2.30
CA ILE A 124 20.95 2.92 -1.26
C ILE A 124 20.74 2.33 0.15
N LYS A 125 19.91 1.28 0.26
CA LYS A 125 19.60 0.66 1.56
C LYS A 125 20.83 -0.01 2.19
N HIS A 126 21.66 -0.68 1.37
CA HIS A 126 22.92 -1.25 1.82
C HIS A 126 23.88 -0.18 2.36
N VAL A 127 23.99 0.96 1.67
CA VAL A 127 24.80 2.10 2.12
C VAL A 127 24.25 2.68 3.42
N LEU A 128 22.93 2.88 3.53
CA LEU A 128 22.30 3.38 4.75
C LEU A 128 22.55 2.47 5.97
N SER A 129 22.39 1.16 5.82
CA SER A 129 22.66 0.20 6.91
C SER A 129 24.13 0.22 7.36
N HIS A 130 25.07 0.42 6.42
CA HIS A 130 26.49 0.59 6.77
C HIS A 130 26.75 1.89 7.54
N VAL A 131 26.17 3.00 7.08
CA VAL A 131 26.34 4.33 7.69
C VAL A 131 25.72 4.39 9.08
N GLU A 132 24.57 3.73 9.29
CA GLU A 132 23.90 3.64 10.60
C GLU A 132 24.78 2.94 11.65
N THR A 133 25.49 1.88 11.25
CA THR A 133 26.29 1.05 12.16
C THR A 133 27.69 1.60 12.43
N ALA A 134 28.24 2.40 11.51
CA ALA A 134 29.60 2.93 11.61
C ALA A 134 29.65 4.33 12.26
N GLN A 135 30.29 4.44 13.43
CA GLN A 135 30.38 5.70 14.19
C GLN A 135 31.06 6.86 13.43
N GLY A 136 31.88 6.57 12.43
CA GLY A 136 32.63 7.57 11.64
C GLY A 136 31.79 8.43 10.70
N TYR A 137 30.48 8.15 10.56
CA TYR A 137 29.55 8.89 9.69
C TYR A 137 28.48 9.69 10.44
N ARG A 138 28.57 9.79 11.77
CA ARG A 138 27.53 10.34 12.65
C ARG A 138 27.02 11.73 12.23
N ASP A 139 27.91 12.58 11.71
CA ASP A 139 27.57 13.96 11.34
C ASP A 139 26.81 14.08 10.01
N ILE A 140 26.92 13.08 9.13
CA ILE A 140 26.31 13.08 7.80
C ILE A 140 25.06 12.20 7.75
N TYR A 141 24.97 11.21 8.65
CA TYR A 141 23.83 10.29 8.69
C TYR A 141 22.45 10.97 8.73
N PRO A 142 22.20 12.02 9.54
CA PRO A 142 20.89 12.67 9.58
C PRO A 142 20.49 13.29 8.22
N ASP A 143 21.44 13.96 7.58
CA ASP A 143 21.23 14.57 6.26
C ASP A 143 20.98 13.51 5.19
N LEU A 144 21.80 12.44 5.19
CA LEU A 144 21.65 11.32 4.26
C LEU A 144 20.29 10.63 4.42
N LEU A 145 19.90 10.32 5.66
CA LEU A 145 18.63 9.68 5.96
C LEU A 145 17.45 10.56 5.53
N SER A 146 17.50 11.86 5.82
CA SER A 146 16.47 12.82 5.40
C SER A 146 16.32 12.87 3.88
N CYS A 147 17.44 12.94 3.15
CA CYS A 147 17.41 12.98 1.69
C CYS A 147 16.83 11.68 1.10
N VAL A 148 17.23 10.53 1.63
CA VAL A 148 16.71 9.23 1.16
C VAL A 148 15.23 9.08 1.52
N ALA A 149 14.79 9.51 2.71
CA ALA A 149 13.38 9.49 3.10
C ALA A 149 12.51 10.36 2.18
N ASN A 150 13.02 11.52 1.78
CA ASN A 150 12.32 12.42 0.87
C ASN A 150 12.23 11.86 -0.56
N GLN A 151 13.31 11.29 -1.10
CA GLN A 151 13.40 10.86 -2.50
C GLN A 151 12.98 9.39 -2.73
N PHE A 152 13.09 8.54 -1.71
CA PHE A 152 12.82 7.11 -1.80
C PHE A 152 12.02 6.61 -0.60
N PRO A 153 10.84 7.19 -0.31
CA PRO A 153 10.04 6.82 0.86
C PRO A 153 9.67 5.33 0.90
N TYR A 154 9.54 4.70 -0.28
CA TYR A 154 9.23 3.28 -0.43
C TYR A 154 10.32 2.32 0.08
N LEU A 155 11.55 2.80 0.35
CA LEU A 155 12.61 1.99 0.98
C LEU A 155 12.42 1.85 2.50
N PHE A 156 11.59 2.70 3.11
CA PHE A 156 11.31 2.74 4.53
C PHE A 156 9.94 2.12 4.80
N ASP A 157 9.89 0.79 4.84
CA ASP A 157 8.74 0.08 5.36
C ASP A 157 8.89 -0.09 6.89
N VAL A 158 7.95 0.49 7.63
CA VAL A 158 7.88 0.41 9.09
C VAL A 158 7.78 -1.03 9.56
N ARG A 159 7.06 -1.89 8.82
CA ARG A 159 6.93 -3.32 9.19
C ARG A 159 8.28 -4.03 9.07
N ALA A 160 8.95 -3.86 7.94
CA ALA A 160 10.29 -4.41 7.73
C ALA A 160 11.32 -3.92 8.77
N ALA A 161 11.23 -2.64 9.16
CA ALA A 161 12.08 -2.07 10.22
C ALA A 161 11.81 -2.69 11.61
N LEU A 162 10.54 -2.88 11.97
CA LEU A 162 10.15 -3.50 13.25
C LEU A 162 10.58 -4.98 13.34
N VAL A 163 10.48 -5.71 12.23
CA VAL A 163 10.97 -7.11 12.14
C VAL A 163 12.48 -7.15 12.34
N GLU A 164 13.21 -6.20 11.77
CA GLU A 164 14.66 -6.10 11.95
C GLU A 164 15.05 -5.81 13.40
N THR A 165 14.38 -4.86 14.06
CA THR A 165 14.65 -4.54 15.47
C THR A 165 14.40 -5.74 16.38
N GLY A 166 13.27 -6.44 16.20
CA GLY A 166 12.96 -7.64 16.98
C GLY A 166 13.94 -8.80 16.73
N ARG A 167 14.55 -8.87 15.54
CA ARG A 167 15.61 -9.85 15.24
C ARG A 167 16.95 -9.49 15.89
N ARG A 168 17.36 -8.22 15.85
CA ARG A 168 18.62 -7.78 16.49
C ARG A 168 18.63 -8.17 17.97
N GLU A 169 17.50 -7.98 18.66
CA GLU A 169 17.31 -8.40 20.05
C GLU A 169 17.46 -9.93 20.26
N ARG A 170 16.90 -10.76 19.36
CA ARG A 170 17.01 -12.24 19.46
C ARG A 170 18.41 -12.78 19.09
N SER A 171 19.13 -12.07 18.22
CA SER A 171 20.45 -12.50 17.74
C SER A 171 21.56 -12.40 18.80
N ASP A 172 21.41 -11.49 19.77
CA ASP A 172 22.34 -11.38 20.91
C ASP A 172 22.17 -12.52 21.93
N GLU A 173 21.02 -13.20 21.94
CA GLU A 173 20.72 -14.30 22.88
C GLU A 173 20.99 -15.70 22.31
N SER A 174 21.16 -15.84 20.99
CA SER A 174 21.28 -17.15 20.35
C SER A 174 22.71 -17.71 20.42
N LEU A 175 22.90 -18.67 21.34
CA LEU A 175 24.07 -19.53 21.45
C LEU A 175 24.55 -20.02 20.07
N LYS A 176 25.86 -19.90 19.82
CA LYS A 176 26.56 -20.39 18.62
C LYS A 176 26.40 -21.91 18.46
N VAL A 177 25.26 -22.36 17.96
CA VAL A 177 25.11 -23.73 17.48
C VAL A 177 26.05 -23.87 16.28
N TYR A 178 27.01 -24.79 16.40
CA TYR A 178 27.94 -25.16 15.34
C TYR A 178 27.17 -25.85 14.22
N ILE A 179 26.53 -25.06 13.35
CA ILE A 179 25.93 -25.58 12.11
C ILE A 179 27.08 -25.80 11.14
N LYS A 180 27.25 -27.05 10.69
CA LYS A 180 28.19 -27.41 9.63
C LYS A 180 27.81 -26.60 8.38
N ARG A 181 28.69 -25.68 7.94
CA ARG A 181 28.47 -24.89 6.72
C ARG A 181 28.32 -25.82 5.52
N MET A 182 27.20 -25.73 4.83
CA MET A 182 27.00 -26.36 3.53
C MET A 182 27.73 -25.57 2.45
N SER A 183 28.13 -26.24 1.38
CA SER A 183 28.63 -25.59 0.16
C SER A 183 27.46 -24.96 -0.62
N TRP A 184 27.72 -23.93 -1.43
CA TRP A 184 26.69 -23.28 -2.24
C TRP A 184 25.94 -24.24 -3.17
N SER A 185 26.61 -25.21 -3.78
CA SER A 185 25.94 -26.23 -4.61
C SER A 185 25.04 -27.15 -3.79
N SER A 186 25.42 -27.45 -2.54
CA SER A 186 24.57 -28.21 -1.61
C SER A 186 23.38 -27.38 -1.11
N VAL A 187 23.52 -26.06 -1.03
CA VAL A 187 22.40 -25.15 -0.73
C VAL A 187 21.40 -25.19 -1.88
N GLU A 188 21.85 -24.98 -3.12
CA GLU A 188 20.97 -25.02 -4.31
C GLU A 188 20.21 -26.34 -4.42
N GLU A 189 20.89 -27.48 -4.30
CA GLU A 189 20.26 -28.81 -4.33
C GLU A 189 19.21 -28.99 -3.21
N ALA A 190 19.48 -28.47 -2.01
CA ALA A 190 18.54 -28.53 -0.90
C ALA A 190 17.32 -27.63 -1.11
N LEU A 191 17.48 -26.46 -1.76
CA LEU A 191 16.37 -25.57 -2.10
C LEU A 191 15.49 -26.16 -3.22
N GLU A 192 16.09 -26.77 -4.23
CA GLU A 192 15.34 -27.43 -5.32
C GLU A 192 14.52 -28.63 -4.81
N ASN A 193 15.08 -29.43 -3.91
CA ASN A 193 14.44 -30.63 -3.36
C ASN A 193 13.70 -30.37 -2.02
N HIS A 194 13.25 -29.15 -1.77
CA HIS A 194 12.60 -28.74 -0.51
C HIS A 194 11.30 -29.51 -0.18
N ILE A 195 10.61 -30.05 -1.19
CA ILE A 195 9.40 -30.89 -1.01
C ILE A 195 9.79 -32.24 -0.40
N ASP A 196 10.81 -32.89 -0.97
CA ASP A 196 11.27 -34.22 -0.51
C ASP A 196 12.12 -34.14 0.76
N ARG A 197 12.88 -33.05 0.95
CA ARG A 197 13.82 -32.86 2.07
C ARG A 197 13.64 -31.51 2.78
N PRO A 198 12.50 -31.31 3.49
CA PRO A 198 12.18 -30.02 4.11
C PRO A 198 13.18 -29.59 5.18
N ASN A 199 13.72 -30.53 5.96
CA ASN A 199 14.70 -30.20 7.01
C ASN A 199 16.04 -29.70 6.45
N GLU A 200 16.48 -30.25 5.32
CA GLU A 200 17.71 -29.80 4.64
C GLU A 200 17.49 -28.41 4.05
N ALA A 201 16.34 -28.16 3.42
CA ALA A 201 15.96 -26.84 2.92
C ALA A 201 15.88 -25.80 4.04
N ILE A 202 15.26 -26.10 5.17
CA ILE A 202 15.20 -25.20 6.34
C ILE A 202 16.60 -24.91 6.89
N SER A 203 17.47 -25.92 6.97
CA SER A 203 18.86 -25.71 7.39
C SER A 203 19.63 -24.84 6.40
N ALA A 204 19.38 -24.99 5.09
CA ALA A 204 19.97 -24.19 4.04
C ALA A 204 19.53 -22.72 4.13
N LEU A 205 18.22 -22.48 4.29
CA LEU A 205 17.65 -21.14 4.47
C LEU A 205 18.20 -20.46 5.74
N ASN A 206 18.30 -21.20 6.85
CA ASN A 206 18.89 -20.69 8.10
C ASN A 206 20.40 -20.47 8.04
N GLN A 207 21.11 -21.09 7.09
CA GLN A 207 22.51 -20.77 6.81
C GLN A 207 22.60 -19.48 6.00
N LEU A 208 21.75 -19.31 4.99
CA LEU A 208 21.72 -18.12 4.14
C LEU A 208 21.44 -16.83 4.93
N THR A 209 20.61 -16.91 5.98
CA THR A 209 20.37 -15.78 6.89
C THR A 209 21.62 -15.34 7.67
N LYS A 210 22.69 -16.15 7.70
CA LYS A 210 23.96 -15.85 8.38
C LYS A 210 25.09 -15.46 7.42
N GLU A 211 24.85 -15.49 6.11
CA GLU A 211 25.83 -15.12 5.10
C GLU A 211 25.99 -13.60 4.98
N SER A 212 27.06 -13.17 4.29
CA SER A 212 27.28 -11.73 4.06
C SER A 212 26.19 -11.12 3.18
N THR A 213 25.80 -9.87 3.47
CA THR A 213 24.76 -9.14 2.73
C THR A 213 25.07 -9.01 1.23
N VAL A 214 26.34 -8.92 0.87
CA VAL A 214 26.80 -8.80 -0.53
C VAL A 214 26.58 -10.10 -1.32
N GLU A 215 26.95 -11.24 -0.75
CA GLU A 215 26.74 -12.55 -1.40
C GLU A 215 25.26 -12.90 -1.44
N LEU A 216 24.53 -12.59 -0.37
CA LEU A 216 23.08 -12.79 -0.32
C LEU A 216 22.36 -11.97 -1.39
N ALA A 217 22.76 -10.71 -1.62
CA ALA A 217 22.20 -9.87 -2.69
C ALA A 217 22.38 -10.50 -4.08
N LYS A 218 23.54 -11.10 -4.37
CA LYS A 218 23.81 -11.78 -5.64
C LYS A 218 22.95 -13.04 -5.81
N ALA A 219 22.72 -13.78 -4.73
CA ALA A 219 21.95 -15.02 -4.74
C ALA A 219 20.43 -14.80 -4.79
N THR A 220 19.94 -13.58 -4.53
CA THR A 220 18.50 -13.22 -4.48
C THR A 220 17.70 -13.80 -5.64
N ASN A 221 18.17 -13.60 -6.89
CA ASN A 221 17.42 -14.01 -8.07
C ASN A 221 17.27 -15.54 -8.14
N THR A 222 18.37 -16.25 -7.91
CA THR A 222 18.40 -17.72 -7.93
C THR A 222 17.49 -18.31 -6.85
N ILE A 223 17.57 -17.81 -5.62
CA ILE A 223 16.80 -18.32 -4.48
C ILE A 223 15.28 -18.14 -4.73
N VAL A 224 14.87 -16.93 -5.11
CA VAL A 224 13.45 -16.61 -5.30
C VAL A 224 12.88 -17.35 -6.49
N ARG A 225 13.62 -17.48 -7.60
CA ARG A 225 13.18 -18.26 -8.78
C ARG A 225 13.04 -19.75 -8.49
N ALA A 226 13.98 -20.33 -7.73
CA ALA A 226 13.97 -21.75 -7.42
C ALA A 226 12.81 -22.14 -6.49
N MET A 227 12.47 -21.29 -5.52
CA MET A 227 11.54 -21.66 -4.46
C MET A 227 10.15 -21.05 -4.56
N LEU A 228 10.02 -19.79 -4.97
CA LEU A 228 8.74 -19.08 -4.82
C LEU A 228 7.58 -19.77 -5.55
N PRO A 229 7.71 -20.25 -6.80
CA PRO A 229 6.60 -20.91 -7.50
C PRO A 229 6.17 -22.23 -6.86
N SER A 230 7.11 -23.03 -6.34
CA SER A 230 6.82 -24.32 -5.72
C SER A 230 6.24 -24.20 -4.32
N LEU A 231 6.59 -23.13 -3.59
CA LEU A 231 6.02 -22.83 -2.26
C LEU A 231 4.52 -22.48 -2.31
N LEU A 232 4.00 -22.13 -3.50
CA LEU A 232 2.56 -21.92 -3.73
C LEU A 232 1.76 -23.22 -3.82
N CYS A 233 2.42 -24.38 -4.03
CA CYS A 233 1.77 -25.69 -4.03
C CYS A 233 1.49 -26.15 -2.59
N ASP A 234 0.39 -26.85 -2.37
CA ASP A 234 0.01 -27.37 -1.04
C ASP A 234 1.03 -28.36 -0.45
N GLU A 235 1.79 -29.03 -1.32
CA GLU A 235 2.83 -30.01 -0.99
C GLU A 235 4.01 -29.40 -0.20
N ALA A 236 4.22 -28.09 -0.30
CA ALA A 236 5.24 -27.42 0.48
C ALA A 236 4.85 -27.37 1.97
N GLY A 237 5.76 -27.76 2.86
CA GLY A 237 5.52 -27.70 4.30
C GLY A 237 5.52 -26.26 4.84
N ASP A 238 4.63 -25.96 5.79
CA ASP A 238 4.52 -24.62 6.40
C ASP A 238 5.83 -24.13 7.03
N ALA A 239 6.62 -25.04 7.63
CA ALA A 239 7.91 -24.69 8.20
C ALA A 239 8.92 -24.19 7.14
N VAL A 240 8.83 -24.70 5.91
CA VAL A 240 9.67 -24.24 4.79
C VAL A 240 9.19 -22.87 4.32
N ARG A 241 7.88 -22.66 4.21
CA ARG A 241 7.29 -21.36 3.87
C ARG A 241 7.67 -20.28 4.89
N ASP A 242 7.59 -20.60 6.18
CA ASP A 242 7.97 -19.69 7.25
C ASP A 242 9.47 -19.34 7.18
N ALA A 243 10.35 -20.33 7.01
CA ALA A 243 11.79 -20.10 6.84
C ALA A 243 12.12 -19.28 5.57
N PHE A 244 11.37 -19.47 4.49
CA PHE A 244 11.53 -18.69 3.26
C PHE A 244 11.05 -17.24 3.46
N SER A 245 9.87 -17.02 4.03
CA SER A 245 9.36 -15.68 4.33
C SER A 245 10.33 -14.91 5.23
N GLU A 246 10.90 -15.59 6.21
CA GLU A 246 11.94 -15.05 7.08
C GLU A 246 13.20 -14.57 6.31
N LEU A 247 13.67 -15.36 5.35
CA LEU A 247 14.79 -15.00 4.47
C LEU A 247 14.41 -13.87 3.50
N TRP A 248 13.18 -13.90 2.97
CA TRP A 248 12.66 -12.89 2.07
C TRP A 248 12.62 -11.51 2.74
N ASP A 249 12.18 -11.42 3.99
CA ASP A 249 12.21 -10.16 4.75
C ASP A 249 13.63 -9.63 4.93
N MET A 250 14.61 -10.51 5.15
CA MET A 250 16.01 -10.12 5.23
C MET A 250 16.52 -9.60 3.88
N LEU A 251 16.19 -10.27 2.78
CA LEU A 251 16.52 -9.82 1.43
C LEU A 251 15.88 -8.46 1.12
N ASN A 252 14.66 -8.22 1.60
CA ASN A 252 13.95 -6.95 1.44
C ASN A 252 14.64 -5.80 2.18
N ASN A 253 15.42 -6.12 3.22
CA ASN A 253 16.28 -5.17 3.90
C ASN A 253 17.60 -4.91 3.21
N VAL A 254 18.11 -5.85 2.40
CA VAL A 254 19.38 -5.70 1.69
C VAL A 254 19.21 -5.09 0.30
N ALA A 255 18.36 -5.71 -0.53
CA ALA A 255 18.19 -5.38 -1.95
C ALA A 255 16.71 -5.34 -2.36
N PRO A 256 15.89 -4.44 -1.77
CA PRO A 256 14.43 -4.43 -1.96
C PRO A 256 14.01 -4.33 -3.43
N ARG A 257 14.64 -3.42 -4.20
CA ARG A 257 14.28 -3.15 -5.60
C ARG A 257 14.41 -4.38 -6.49
N GLU A 258 15.52 -5.10 -6.37
CA GLU A 258 15.74 -6.33 -7.16
C GLU A 258 14.86 -7.46 -6.69
N LEU A 259 14.70 -7.58 -5.37
CA LEU A 259 13.83 -8.58 -4.79
C LEU A 259 12.39 -8.43 -5.30
N TRP A 260 11.85 -7.21 -5.34
CA TRP A 260 10.50 -6.95 -5.85
C TRP A 260 10.39 -7.31 -7.33
N VAL A 261 11.35 -6.90 -8.15
CA VAL A 261 11.38 -7.23 -9.59
C VAL A 261 11.38 -8.74 -9.79
N VAL A 262 12.27 -9.47 -9.11
CA VAL A 262 12.32 -10.94 -9.23
C VAL A 262 11.03 -11.57 -8.72
N THR A 263 10.54 -11.14 -7.56
CA THR A 263 9.30 -11.66 -6.94
C THR A 263 8.11 -11.52 -7.89
N VAL A 264 7.86 -10.32 -8.44
CA VAL A 264 6.74 -10.10 -9.37
C VAL A 264 6.89 -10.92 -10.65
N ASN A 265 8.10 -10.99 -11.22
CA ASN A 265 8.32 -11.79 -12.43
C ASN A 265 8.11 -13.29 -12.18
N CYS A 266 8.58 -13.83 -11.04
CA CYS A 266 8.33 -15.22 -10.67
C CYS A 266 6.84 -15.53 -10.53
N LEU A 267 6.06 -14.60 -9.98
CA LEU A 267 4.63 -14.79 -9.73
C LEU A 267 3.76 -14.59 -10.99
N CYS A 268 4.14 -13.67 -11.88
CA CYS A 268 3.34 -13.32 -13.06
C CYS A 268 3.75 -14.07 -14.34
N SER A 269 5.02 -14.46 -14.46
CA SER A 269 5.58 -15.06 -15.68
C SER A 269 6.77 -15.95 -15.34
N PRO A 270 6.55 -17.11 -14.68
CA PRO A 270 7.64 -17.98 -14.21
C PRO A 270 8.52 -18.50 -15.36
N ASP A 271 7.94 -18.70 -16.54
CA ASP A 271 8.62 -19.28 -17.71
C ASP A 271 9.35 -18.24 -18.58
N GLU A 272 9.10 -16.93 -18.39
CA GLU A 272 9.73 -15.87 -19.17
C GLU A 272 10.93 -15.25 -18.43
N PRO A 273 12.04 -14.95 -19.12
CA PRO A 273 13.12 -14.15 -18.54
C PRO A 273 12.59 -12.73 -18.25
N LEU A 274 12.81 -12.25 -17.01
CA LEU A 274 12.46 -10.92 -16.45
C LEU A 274 11.69 -9.98 -17.40
N LYS A 275 10.39 -10.23 -17.56
CA LYS A 275 9.48 -9.46 -18.43
C LYS A 275 9.31 -8.02 -17.95
N TYR A 276 9.17 -7.84 -16.64
CA TYR A 276 8.93 -6.55 -16.01
C TYR A 276 10.21 -6.03 -15.36
N ASN A 277 10.57 -4.78 -15.63
CA ASN A 277 11.61 -4.06 -14.90
C ASN A 277 10.98 -3.17 -13.82
N LEU A 278 11.80 -2.61 -12.92
CA LEU A 278 11.30 -1.79 -11.83
C LEU A 278 10.53 -0.55 -12.32
N ASN A 279 11.00 0.09 -13.40
CA ASN A 279 10.32 1.26 -13.98
C ASN A 279 8.90 0.94 -14.46
N ALA A 280 8.69 -0.24 -15.06
CA ALA A 280 7.37 -0.70 -15.47
C ALA A 280 6.47 -0.96 -14.26
N LEU A 281 7.01 -1.58 -13.19
CA LEU A 281 6.26 -1.86 -11.96
C LEU A 281 5.91 -0.59 -11.17
N ILE A 282 6.77 0.43 -11.20
CA ILE A 282 6.49 1.74 -10.59
C ILE A 282 5.44 2.51 -11.42
N ALA A 283 5.52 2.42 -12.74
CA ALA A 283 4.57 3.09 -13.63
C ALA A 283 3.17 2.49 -13.53
N ASP A 284 3.05 1.17 -13.36
CA ASP A 284 1.79 0.46 -13.15
C ASP A 284 1.95 -0.61 -12.04
N PRO A 285 1.69 -0.24 -10.77
CA PRO A 285 1.78 -1.19 -9.66
C PRO A 285 0.69 -2.27 -9.71
N LEU A 286 -0.37 -2.09 -10.52
CA LEU A 286 -1.46 -3.06 -10.62
C LEU A 286 -1.06 -4.30 -11.43
N ILE A 287 0.09 -4.27 -12.12
CA ILE A 287 0.67 -5.44 -12.81
C ILE A 287 0.80 -6.63 -11.86
N ILE A 288 1.11 -6.40 -10.58
CA ILE A 288 1.30 -7.48 -9.61
C ILE A 288 0.04 -8.33 -9.40
N PHE A 289 -1.16 -7.82 -9.67
CA PHE A 289 -2.41 -8.61 -9.59
C PHE A 289 -2.52 -9.69 -10.67
N LYS A 290 -1.63 -9.70 -11.67
CA LYS A 290 -1.48 -10.79 -12.65
C LYS A 290 -0.71 -12.00 -12.10
N SER A 291 -0.41 -12.00 -10.80
CA SER A 291 0.25 -13.12 -10.11
C SER A 291 -0.58 -14.39 -10.16
N ASP A 292 0.09 -15.53 -9.99
CA ASP A 292 -0.53 -16.84 -9.81
C ASP A 292 -1.63 -16.81 -8.73
N VAL A 293 -2.84 -17.27 -9.09
CA VAL A 293 -4.04 -17.22 -8.23
C VAL A 293 -3.84 -17.98 -6.92
N ARG A 294 -2.98 -19.02 -6.90
CA ARG A 294 -2.68 -19.81 -5.70
C ARG A 294 -2.06 -18.97 -4.58
N LEU A 295 -1.33 -17.90 -4.94
CA LEU A 295 -0.78 -16.94 -3.99
C LEU A 295 -1.86 -16.32 -3.10
N PHE A 296 -3.01 -16.00 -3.69
CA PHE A 296 -4.13 -15.34 -3.01
C PHE A 296 -4.90 -16.26 -2.07
N ARG A 297 -4.55 -17.56 -2.06
CA ARG A 297 -5.08 -18.58 -1.15
C ARG A 297 -4.02 -19.16 -0.22
N SER A 298 -2.81 -18.60 -0.22
CA SER A 298 -1.73 -19.00 0.67
C SER A 298 -1.51 -17.93 1.75
N PRO A 299 -2.03 -18.12 2.99
CA PRO A 299 -1.88 -17.14 4.08
C PRO A 299 -0.42 -16.83 4.44
N LYS A 300 0.49 -17.78 4.17
CA LYS A 300 1.93 -17.64 4.45
C LYS A 300 2.68 -16.85 3.39
N MET A 301 2.22 -16.89 2.14
CA MET A 301 2.87 -16.23 1.01
C MET A 301 2.21 -14.89 0.65
N LEU A 302 0.93 -14.71 0.96
CA LEU A 302 0.18 -13.47 0.76
C LEU A 302 0.84 -12.24 1.41
N PRO A 303 1.47 -12.31 2.60
CA PRO A 303 2.17 -11.17 3.19
C PRO A 303 3.32 -10.63 2.30
N ILE A 304 4.04 -11.51 1.60
CA ILE A 304 5.09 -11.11 0.65
C ILE A 304 4.48 -10.25 -0.47
N PHE A 305 3.36 -10.69 -1.04
CA PHE A 305 2.63 -9.93 -2.05
C PHE A 305 2.20 -8.55 -1.53
N LEU A 306 1.61 -8.49 -0.34
CA LEU A 306 1.14 -7.23 0.26
C LEU A 306 2.28 -6.27 0.55
N THR A 307 3.44 -6.77 1.00
CA THR A 307 4.64 -5.94 1.22
C THR A 307 5.15 -5.34 -0.09
N VAL A 308 5.26 -6.16 -1.15
CA VAL A 308 5.67 -5.65 -2.47
C VAL A 308 4.67 -4.64 -3.01
N LEU A 309 3.36 -4.92 -2.89
CA LEU A 309 2.30 -4.00 -3.31
C LEU A 309 2.37 -2.67 -2.56
N ALA A 310 2.61 -2.69 -1.25
CA ALA A 310 2.79 -1.48 -0.42
C ALA A 310 3.94 -0.62 -0.95
N SER A 311 5.09 -1.26 -1.19
CA SER A 311 6.30 -0.58 -1.65
C SER A 311 6.13 -0.03 -3.07
N LEU A 312 5.54 -0.79 -3.99
CA LEU A 312 5.27 -0.34 -5.35
C LEU A 312 4.26 0.79 -5.39
N ARG A 313 3.21 0.75 -4.55
CA ARG A 313 2.26 1.85 -4.40
C ARG A 313 2.97 3.15 -3.97
N THR A 314 3.78 3.09 -2.92
CA THR A 314 4.51 4.27 -2.43
C THR A 314 5.50 4.77 -3.48
N ALA A 315 6.19 3.87 -4.19
CA ALA A 315 7.12 4.22 -5.25
C ALA A 315 6.41 4.89 -6.44
N SER A 316 5.26 4.34 -6.87
CA SER A 316 4.42 4.87 -7.94
C SER A 316 3.91 6.27 -7.61
N LYS A 317 3.36 6.46 -6.39
CA LYS A 317 2.88 7.77 -5.91
C LYS A 317 4.01 8.81 -5.92
N HIS A 318 5.18 8.45 -5.42
CA HIS A 318 6.34 9.34 -5.41
C HIS A 318 6.82 9.67 -6.83
N ASN A 319 6.94 8.67 -7.70
CA ASN A 319 7.38 8.85 -9.08
C ASN A 319 6.43 9.75 -9.89
N ALA A 320 5.12 9.61 -9.70
CA ALA A 320 4.12 10.44 -10.34
C ALA A 320 4.30 11.93 -9.98
N TRP A 321 4.50 12.24 -8.69
CA TRP A 321 4.79 13.60 -8.24
C TRP A 321 6.13 14.11 -8.73
N GLN A 322 7.17 13.29 -8.68
CA GLN A 322 8.49 13.67 -9.17
C GLN A 322 8.46 14.00 -10.67
N ARG A 323 7.79 13.19 -11.48
CA ARG A 323 7.60 13.44 -12.92
C ARG A 323 6.74 14.68 -13.16
N PHE A 324 5.70 14.91 -12.37
CA PHE A 324 4.90 16.13 -12.45
C PHE A 324 5.78 17.37 -12.22
N SER A 325 6.53 17.40 -11.13
CA SER A 325 7.38 18.54 -10.76
C SER A 325 8.54 18.80 -11.73
N THR A 326 9.08 17.76 -12.36
CA THR A 326 10.23 17.88 -13.28
C THR A 326 9.82 18.10 -14.73
N THR A 327 8.67 17.55 -15.17
CA THR A 327 8.30 17.49 -16.59
C THR A 327 7.05 18.30 -16.93
N PHE A 328 6.04 18.33 -16.06
CA PHE A 328 4.68 18.78 -16.41
C PHE A 328 4.21 20.07 -15.72
N ALA A 329 4.77 20.43 -14.56
CA ALA A 329 4.29 21.55 -13.75
C ALA A 329 4.14 22.88 -14.53
N ASN A 330 4.92 23.06 -15.59
CA ASN A 330 5.00 24.30 -16.36
C ASN A 330 4.60 24.18 -17.85
N LYS A 331 4.31 22.98 -18.37
CA LYS A 331 4.07 22.77 -19.83
C LYS A 331 2.60 22.70 -20.24
N ASP A 332 1.71 22.23 -19.36
CA ASP A 332 0.30 22.01 -19.69
C ASP A 332 -0.64 22.64 -18.65
N GLN A 333 -1.41 23.67 -19.03
CA GLN A 333 -2.54 24.15 -18.19
C GLN A 333 -3.60 23.06 -17.97
N PHE A 334 -3.65 22.06 -18.86
CA PHE A 334 -4.57 20.93 -18.76
C PHE A 334 -4.17 19.95 -17.64
N PHE A 335 -2.88 19.77 -17.38
CA PHE A 335 -2.37 18.80 -16.41
C PHE A 335 -1.83 19.48 -15.15
N ASN A 336 -2.65 19.54 -14.11
CA ASN A 336 -2.31 20.20 -12.85
C ASN A 336 -2.13 19.19 -11.71
N ALA A 337 -1.70 19.70 -10.54
CA ALA A 337 -1.53 18.91 -9.32
C ALA A 337 -2.78 18.10 -8.93
N ARG A 338 -3.99 18.63 -9.18
CA ARG A 338 -5.25 17.92 -8.90
C ARG A 338 -5.42 16.69 -9.80
N ASN A 339 -4.98 16.74 -11.05
CA ASN A 339 -5.04 15.58 -11.94
C ASN A 339 -4.11 14.47 -11.46
N VAL A 340 -2.90 14.83 -11.00
CA VAL A 340 -1.95 13.86 -10.40
C VAL A 340 -2.58 13.20 -9.18
N THR A 341 -3.11 13.99 -8.24
CA THR A 341 -3.82 13.47 -7.06
C THR A 341 -5.00 12.57 -7.45
N THR A 342 -5.79 12.96 -8.45
CA THR A 342 -6.96 12.19 -8.91
C THR A 342 -6.53 10.84 -9.51
N MET A 343 -5.47 10.83 -10.32
CA MET A 343 -4.89 9.61 -10.87
C MET A 343 -4.40 8.67 -9.77
N MET A 344 -3.72 9.21 -8.75
CA MET A 344 -3.26 8.41 -7.60
C MET A 344 -4.44 7.82 -6.82
N PHE A 345 -5.50 8.59 -6.59
CA PHE A 345 -6.71 8.06 -5.96
C PHE A 345 -7.40 7.01 -6.81
N ALA A 346 -7.43 7.17 -8.14
CA ALA A 346 -7.99 6.16 -9.03
C ALA A 346 -7.19 4.84 -8.97
N GLN A 347 -5.85 4.92 -8.98
CA GLN A 347 -4.97 3.77 -8.83
C GLN A 347 -5.15 3.07 -7.47
N ASP A 348 -5.15 3.85 -6.38
CA ASP A 348 -5.35 3.32 -5.03
C ASP A 348 -6.74 2.67 -4.89
N SER A 349 -7.78 3.27 -5.46
CA SER A 349 -9.13 2.70 -5.45
C SER A 349 -9.21 1.40 -6.24
N ALA A 350 -8.60 1.34 -7.43
CA ALA A 350 -8.55 0.11 -8.24
C ALA A 350 -7.80 -1.02 -7.52
N MET A 351 -6.69 -0.70 -6.86
CA MET A 351 -5.95 -1.64 -6.02
C MET A 351 -6.82 -2.19 -4.88
N LEU A 352 -7.56 -1.32 -4.19
CA LEU A 352 -8.47 -1.72 -3.12
C LEU A 352 -9.60 -2.63 -3.64
N GLN A 353 -10.14 -2.35 -4.83
CA GLN A 353 -11.14 -3.20 -5.47
C GLN A 353 -10.59 -4.59 -5.79
N PHE A 354 -9.39 -4.69 -6.39
CA PHE A 354 -8.78 -5.99 -6.66
C PHE A 354 -8.48 -6.79 -5.39
N LEU A 355 -8.07 -6.12 -4.30
CA LEU A 355 -7.89 -6.78 -3.01
C LEU A 355 -9.22 -7.31 -2.45
N LEU A 356 -10.32 -6.59 -2.62
CA LEU A 356 -11.64 -7.06 -2.23
C LEU A 356 -12.12 -8.23 -3.08
N GLU A 357 -11.88 -8.20 -4.39
CA GLU A 357 -12.19 -9.31 -5.29
C GLU A 357 -11.43 -10.59 -4.88
N ILE A 358 -10.18 -10.47 -4.45
CA ILE A 358 -9.40 -11.58 -3.90
C ILE A 358 -10.09 -12.19 -2.66
N CYS A 359 -10.70 -11.37 -1.81
CA CYS A 359 -11.39 -11.83 -0.60
C CYS A 359 -12.69 -12.59 -0.87
N LEU A 360 -13.21 -12.58 -2.10
CA LEU A 360 -14.41 -13.35 -2.42
C LEU A 360 -14.15 -14.85 -2.32
N PRO A 361 -15.10 -15.62 -1.76
CA PRO A 361 -14.97 -17.08 -1.70
C PRO A 361 -14.86 -17.65 -3.12
N GLN A 362 -13.89 -18.53 -3.34
CA GLN A 362 -13.76 -19.29 -4.57
C GLN A 362 -14.09 -20.76 -4.26
N ASN A 363 -15.05 -21.36 -4.97
CA ASN A 363 -15.53 -22.73 -4.68
C ASN A 363 -16.07 -22.88 -3.23
N ASP A 364 -16.27 -24.13 -2.77
CA ASP A 364 -16.68 -24.45 -1.40
C ASP A 364 -15.47 -24.43 -0.43
N GLU A 365 -14.74 -23.31 -0.39
CA GLU A 365 -13.62 -23.08 0.54
C GLU A 365 -14.08 -23.05 2.01
N SER A 366 -13.25 -23.56 2.92
CA SER A 366 -13.55 -23.48 4.36
C SER A 366 -13.43 -22.03 4.85
N ILE A 367 -14.35 -21.65 5.76
CA ILE A 367 -14.41 -20.29 6.33
C ILE A 367 -13.09 -19.93 7.03
N ASP A 368 -12.49 -20.86 7.76
CA ASP A 368 -11.24 -20.62 8.51
C ASP A 368 -10.06 -20.25 7.60
N ASN A 369 -9.98 -20.85 6.39
CA ASN A 369 -8.94 -20.52 5.42
C ASN A 369 -9.14 -19.14 4.80
N LEU A 370 -10.41 -18.75 4.59
CA LEU A 370 -10.77 -17.41 4.10
C LEU A 370 -10.46 -16.32 5.14
N ASP A 371 -10.77 -16.56 6.41
CA ASP A 371 -10.46 -15.60 7.48
C ASP A 371 -8.94 -15.35 7.61
N ALA A 372 -8.13 -16.39 7.41
CA ALA A 372 -6.67 -16.29 7.43
C ALA A 372 -6.10 -15.40 6.32
N ILE A 373 -6.77 -15.29 5.15
CA ILE A 373 -6.39 -14.37 4.07
C ILE A 373 -7.07 -12.99 4.20
N HIS A 374 -8.29 -12.93 4.77
CA HIS A 374 -9.02 -11.68 4.96
C HIS A 374 -8.27 -10.76 5.91
N LEU A 375 -7.82 -11.28 7.06
CA LEU A 375 -7.17 -10.46 8.09
C LEU A 375 -5.98 -9.63 7.56
N PRO A 376 -4.97 -10.20 6.88
CA PRO A 376 -3.85 -9.39 6.37
C PRO A 376 -4.27 -8.39 5.29
N ILE A 377 -5.24 -8.73 4.44
CA ILE A 377 -5.78 -7.80 3.43
C ILE A 377 -6.53 -6.65 4.10
N CYS A 378 -7.40 -6.92 5.06
CA CYS A 378 -8.13 -5.90 5.82
C CYS A 378 -7.19 -4.98 6.58
N GLN A 379 -6.12 -5.51 7.19
CA GLN A 379 -5.11 -4.70 7.86
C GLN A 379 -4.37 -3.78 6.86
N PHE A 380 -4.12 -4.26 5.65
CA PHE A 380 -3.55 -3.44 4.58
C PHE A 380 -4.51 -2.31 4.15
N ILE A 381 -5.77 -2.64 3.88
CA ILE A 381 -6.83 -1.66 3.57
C ILE A 381 -6.99 -0.63 4.70
N HIS A 382 -6.97 -1.09 5.95
CA HIS A 382 -7.02 -0.24 7.14
C HIS A 382 -5.88 0.78 7.17
N GLY A 383 -4.64 0.34 6.88
CA GLY A 383 -3.49 1.23 6.79
C GLY A 383 -3.68 2.33 5.74
N ILE A 384 -4.16 1.96 4.55
CA ILE A 384 -4.45 2.92 3.47
C ILE A 384 -5.53 3.93 3.89
N PHE A 385 -6.56 3.49 4.60
CA PHE A 385 -7.61 4.37 5.10
C PHE A 385 -7.12 5.35 6.17
N ILE A 386 -6.13 4.95 6.97
CA ILE A 386 -5.49 5.85 7.94
C ILE A 386 -4.67 6.92 7.21
N GLU A 387 -3.92 6.52 6.18
CA GLU A 387 -3.12 7.43 5.37
C GLU A 387 -3.98 8.46 4.62
N ASP A 388 -5.03 8.00 3.93
CA ASP A 388 -5.84 8.82 3.03
C ASP A 388 -7.35 8.53 3.20
N GLN A 389 -8.02 9.26 4.10
CA GLN A 389 -9.46 9.06 4.40
C GLN A 389 -10.40 9.25 3.21
N ILE A 390 -9.96 9.99 2.18
CA ILE A 390 -10.73 10.18 0.93
C ILE A 390 -10.97 8.84 0.23
N LEU A 391 -10.03 7.89 0.33
CA LEU A 391 -10.16 6.57 -0.27
C LEU A 391 -11.29 5.75 0.36
N VAL A 392 -11.57 5.95 1.65
CA VAL A 392 -12.74 5.34 2.32
C VAL A 392 -14.01 5.76 1.59
N LYS A 393 -14.16 7.07 1.34
CA LYS A 393 -15.32 7.60 0.62
C LYS A 393 -15.36 7.09 -0.82
N LEU A 394 -14.24 7.16 -1.55
CA LEU A 394 -14.19 6.76 -2.95
C LEU A 394 -14.58 5.29 -3.14
N LEU A 395 -14.01 4.38 -2.33
CA LEU A 395 -14.29 2.95 -2.40
C LEU A 395 -15.77 2.64 -2.15
N HIS A 396 -16.37 3.22 -1.10
CA HIS A 396 -17.76 2.95 -0.74
C HIS A 396 -18.77 3.59 -1.72
N PHE A 397 -18.40 4.67 -2.41
CA PHE A 397 -19.20 5.22 -3.50
C PHE A 397 -19.05 4.42 -4.80
N GLN A 398 -17.89 3.79 -5.04
CA GLN A 398 -17.72 2.83 -6.13
C GLN A 398 -18.45 1.51 -5.86
N THR A 399 -18.76 1.22 -4.60
CA THR A 399 -19.33 -0.05 -4.11
C THR A 399 -18.40 -1.24 -4.35
N TYR A 400 -18.70 -2.35 -3.71
CA TYR A 400 -18.05 -3.65 -3.90
C TYR A 400 -19.06 -4.73 -3.51
N ASP A 401 -18.71 -6.00 -3.72
CA ASP A 401 -19.60 -7.11 -3.42
C ASP A 401 -20.07 -7.08 -1.94
N GLN A 402 -21.39 -7.00 -1.76
CA GLN A 402 -22.03 -6.86 -0.45
C GLN A 402 -21.72 -7.99 0.53
N ARG A 403 -21.30 -9.17 0.04
CA ARG A 403 -20.89 -10.31 0.88
C ARG A 403 -19.63 -10.00 1.70
N LEU A 404 -18.85 -9.01 1.29
CA LEU A 404 -17.62 -8.58 1.97
C LEU A 404 -17.88 -7.54 3.07
N LEU A 405 -19.08 -6.96 3.16
CA LEU A 405 -19.42 -5.95 4.18
C LEU A 405 -19.20 -6.44 5.62
N PRO A 406 -19.64 -7.66 6.02
CA PRO A 406 -19.40 -8.15 7.38
C PRO A 406 -17.91 -8.23 7.72
N MET A 407 -17.11 -8.78 6.80
CA MET A 407 -15.66 -8.89 6.93
C MET A 407 -15.01 -7.50 7.05
N MET A 408 -15.41 -6.54 6.21
CA MET A 408 -14.89 -5.17 6.24
C MET A 408 -15.20 -4.48 7.56
N VAL A 409 -16.45 -4.60 8.05
CA VAL A 409 -16.86 -4.03 9.34
C VAL A 409 -16.15 -4.69 10.52
N GLN A 410 -15.88 -5.99 10.44
CA GLN A 410 -15.23 -6.77 11.49
C GLN A 410 -13.72 -6.49 11.58
N HIS A 411 -13.03 -6.43 10.45
CA HIS A 411 -11.56 -6.44 10.39
C HIS A 411 -10.90 -5.12 9.99
N VAL A 412 -11.67 -4.10 9.57
CA VAL A 412 -11.15 -2.76 9.25
C VAL A 412 -11.66 -1.73 10.26
N PRO A 413 -10.94 -1.46 11.36
CA PRO A 413 -11.43 -0.55 12.40
C PRO A 413 -11.76 0.86 11.90
N SER A 414 -11.02 1.40 10.94
CA SER A 414 -11.23 2.75 10.40
C SER A 414 -12.53 2.93 9.59
N ILE A 415 -13.30 1.85 9.37
CA ILE A 415 -14.56 1.91 8.62
C ILE A 415 -15.65 2.76 9.30
N TYR A 416 -15.54 3.04 10.61
CA TYR A 416 -16.48 3.93 11.31
C TYR A 416 -16.59 5.33 10.69
N ILE A 417 -15.54 5.77 9.96
CA ILE A 417 -15.52 7.07 9.27
C ILE A 417 -16.62 7.15 8.19
N THR A 418 -17.09 6.00 7.67
CA THR A 418 -18.16 5.94 6.66
C THR A 418 -19.46 6.61 7.12
N ALA A 419 -19.75 6.64 8.43
CA ALA A 419 -20.91 7.32 8.97
C ALA A 419 -20.96 8.82 8.62
N ASN A 420 -19.81 9.46 8.43
CA ASN A 420 -19.72 10.89 8.10
C ASN A 420 -20.31 11.22 6.72
N PHE A 421 -20.24 10.28 5.76
CA PHE A 421 -20.73 10.47 4.40
C PHE A 421 -21.88 9.52 4.03
N LEU A 422 -22.31 8.66 4.94
CA LEU A 422 -23.39 7.69 4.70
C LEU A 422 -24.69 8.37 4.23
N ALA A 423 -25.06 9.51 4.81
CA ALA A 423 -26.23 10.27 4.37
C ALA A 423 -26.10 10.84 2.94
N GLU A 424 -24.88 11.05 2.45
CA GLU A 424 -24.60 11.45 1.07
C GLU A 424 -24.68 10.24 0.11
N LEU A 425 -24.19 9.08 0.56
CA LEU A 425 -24.28 7.82 -0.18
C LEU A 425 -25.74 7.37 -0.38
N LEU A 426 -26.58 7.50 0.65
CA LEU A 426 -28.01 7.17 0.58
C LEU A 426 -28.84 8.12 -0.31
N LYS A 427 -28.26 9.23 -0.76
CA LYS A 427 -28.90 10.21 -1.65
C LYS A 427 -28.45 10.05 -3.10
N GLN A 428 -27.61 9.06 -3.41
CA GLN A 428 -27.16 8.82 -4.77
C GLN A 428 -28.34 8.43 -5.69
N PRO A 429 -28.27 8.76 -7.00
CA PRO A 429 -29.33 8.45 -7.94
C PRO A 429 -29.37 6.97 -8.33
N LEU A 430 -28.27 6.23 -8.15
CA LEU A 430 -28.16 4.82 -8.51
C LEU A 430 -28.68 3.93 -7.36
N PRO A 431 -29.62 3.00 -7.62
CA PRO A 431 -30.20 2.17 -6.57
C PRO A 431 -29.15 1.26 -5.91
N GLU A 432 -28.17 0.77 -6.67
CA GLU A 432 -27.06 -0.06 -6.17
C GLU A 432 -26.29 0.62 -5.03
N GLN A 433 -25.95 1.89 -5.19
CA GLN A 433 -25.25 2.67 -4.16
C GLN A 433 -26.12 2.90 -2.92
N VAL A 434 -27.42 3.09 -3.11
CA VAL A 434 -28.37 3.26 -2.00
C VAL A 434 -28.53 1.96 -1.22
N VAL A 435 -28.70 0.82 -1.90
CA VAL A 435 -28.77 -0.51 -1.28
C VAL A 435 -27.48 -0.80 -0.52
N PHE A 436 -26.33 -0.59 -1.15
CA PHE A 436 -25.03 -0.77 -0.51
C PHE A 436 -24.90 0.11 0.75
N GLY A 437 -25.33 1.37 0.70
CA GLY A 437 -25.37 2.25 1.86
C GLY A 437 -26.31 1.77 2.97
N ILE A 438 -27.48 1.24 2.63
CA ILE A 438 -28.43 0.66 3.60
C ILE A 438 -27.81 -0.56 4.30
N LEU A 439 -27.15 -1.45 3.54
CA LEU A 439 -26.48 -2.64 4.08
C LEU A 439 -25.28 -2.28 4.95
N LEU A 440 -24.44 -1.36 4.49
CA LEU A 440 -23.33 -0.82 5.26
C LEU A 440 -23.80 -0.25 6.60
N ALA A 441 -24.91 0.51 6.60
CA ALA A 441 -25.50 1.03 7.82
C ALA A 441 -25.94 -0.09 8.78
N GLY A 442 -26.59 -1.14 8.27
CA GLY A 442 -27.00 -2.30 9.05
C GLY A 442 -25.83 -2.93 9.81
N TYR A 443 -24.79 -3.36 9.09
CA TYR A 443 -23.62 -4.01 9.70
C TYR A 443 -22.81 -3.07 10.59
N LEU A 444 -22.59 -1.82 10.16
CA LEU A 444 -21.80 -0.85 10.93
C LEU A 444 -22.49 -0.49 12.26
N PHE A 445 -23.80 -0.28 12.25
CA PHE A 445 -24.53 0.17 13.43
C PHE A 445 -24.77 -0.95 14.43
N GLU A 446 -24.92 -2.18 13.95
CA GLU A 446 -24.92 -3.36 14.83
C GLU A 446 -23.58 -3.52 15.55
N ARG A 447 -22.46 -3.26 14.85
CA ARG A 447 -21.12 -3.32 15.46
C ARG A 447 -20.84 -2.15 16.40
N TYR A 448 -21.29 -0.94 16.05
CA TYR A 448 -21.04 0.30 16.78
C TYR A 448 -22.35 1.05 17.08
N PRO A 449 -23.13 0.62 18.09
CA PRO A 449 -24.43 1.24 18.39
C PRO A 449 -24.25 2.59 19.11
N LEU A 450 -24.07 3.66 18.33
CA LEU A 450 -23.89 5.03 18.83
C LEU A 450 -25.17 5.88 18.65
N GLU A 451 -25.39 6.86 19.52
CA GLU A 451 -26.59 7.71 19.49
C GLU A 451 -26.71 8.55 18.20
N ASN A 452 -25.60 9.09 17.71
CA ASN A 452 -25.55 9.80 16.42
C ASN A 452 -25.94 8.89 15.24
N TYR A 453 -25.69 7.59 15.32
CA TYR A 453 -26.06 6.61 14.29
C TYR A 453 -27.55 6.25 14.36
N ALA A 454 -28.15 6.24 15.56
CA ALA A 454 -29.60 6.11 15.70
C ALA A 454 -30.32 7.28 14.99
N VAL A 455 -29.86 8.51 15.22
CA VAL A 455 -30.40 9.71 14.53
C VAL A 455 -30.21 9.64 13.02
N LEU A 456 -29.07 9.12 12.54
CA LEU A 456 -28.81 8.94 11.12
C LEU A 456 -29.76 7.89 10.52
N THR A 457 -29.99 6.79 11.23
CA THR A 457 -30.91 5.71 10.86
C THR A 457 -32.33 6.25 10.67
N GLU A 458 -32.85 6.95 11.66
CA GLU A 458 -34.19 7.53 11.63
C GLU A 458 -34.36 8.52 10.47
N LYS A 459 -33.41 9.45 10.29
CA LYS A 459 -33.54 10.55 9.32
C LYS A 459 -33.22 10.15 7.88
N ASN A 460 -32.31 9.21 7.67
CA ASN A 460 -31.76 8.89 6.35
C ASN A 460 -31.99 7.43 5.94
N VAL A 461 -31.65 6.45 6.77
CA VAL A 461 -31.67 5.03 6.37
C VAL A 461 -33.11 4.54 6.16
N ILE A 462 -34.00 4.75 7.15
CA ILE A 462 -35.42 4.36 7.04
C ILE A 462 -36.08 5.09 5.87
N ARG A 463 -35.77 6.37 5.69
CA ARG A 463 -36.27 7.17 4.56
C ARG A 463 -35.74 6.69 3.21
N ALA A 464 -34.49 6.24 3.14
CA ALA A 464 -33.90 5.69 1.93
C ALA A 464 -34.56 4.35 1.57
N LEU A 465 -34.79 3.47 2.56
CA LEU A 465 -35.54 2.23 2.38
C LEU A 465 -36.96 2.49 1.85
N ALA A 466 -37.68 3.44 2.46
CA ALA A 466 -39.02 3.82 2.01
C ALA A 466 -39.01 4.39 0.58
N LYS A 467 -38.03 5.22 0.22
CA LYS A 467 -37.88 5.76 -1.14
C LYS A 467 -37.50 4.69 -2.17
N LEU A 468 -36.72 3.69 -1.77
CA LEU A 468 -36.35 2.56 -2.62
C LEU A 468 -37.58 1.70 -2.94
N ALA A 469 -38.42 1.44 -1.94
CA ALA A 469 -39.68 0.73 -2.12
C ALA A 469 -40.71 1.57 -2.92
N PHE A 470 -40.81 2.86 -2.61
CA PHE A 470 -41.82 3.78 -3.14
C PHE A 470 -41.16 5.03 -3.74
N PRO A 471 -40.58 4.92 -4.95
CA PRO A 471 -39.92 6.05 -5.57
C PRO A 471 -40.91 7.16 -5.95
N PRO A 472 -40.51 8.44 -5.83
CA PRO A 472 -41.38 9.55 -6.17
C PRO A 472 -41.66 9.58 -7.68
N THR A 473 -42.94 9.57 -8.04
CA THR A 473 -43.46 9.71 -9.40
C THR A 473 -43.47 11.17 -9.81
N ARG A 474 -43.03 11.46 -11.05
CA ARG A 474 -42.97 12.83 -11.60
C ARG A 474 -44.36 13.43 -11.86
N ASP A 475 -45.36 12.58 -12.04
CA ASP A 475 -46.70 12.96 -12.51
C ASP A 475 -47.71 13.19 -11.37
N GLY A 476 -47.26 13.17 -10.10
CA GLY A 476 -48.12 13.37 -8.93
C GLY A 476 -49.07 12.19 -8.63
N SER A 477 -48.97 11.08 -9.36
CA SER A 477 -49.65 9.83 -9.03
C SER A 477 -49.12 9.27 -7.70
N PRO A 478 -49.90 8.47 -6.95
CA PRO A 478 -49.36 7.82 -5.75
C PRO A 478 -48.16 6.94 -6.12
N PRO A 479 -47.11 6.91 -5.28
CA PRO A 479 -45.93 6.09 -5.55
C PRO A 479 -46.34 4.62 -5.54
N THR A 480 -45.91 3.88 -6.57
CA THR A 480 -46.18 2.44 -6.70
C THR A 480 -44.96 1.67 -6.20
N LEU A 481 -45.21 0.51 -5.56
CA LEU A 481 -44.15 -0.36 -5.08
C LEU A 481 -43.25 -0.81 -6.24
N GLN A 482 -41.94 -0.58 -6.12
CA GLN A 482 -40.93 -1.18 -6.99
C GLN A 482 -40.34 -2.42 -6.32
N ALA A 483 -40.96 -3.57 -6.58
CA ALA A 483 -40.48 -4.85 -6.11
C ALA A 483 -39.40 -5.39 -7.06
N ASN A 484 -38.14 -5.20 -6.66
CA ASN A 484 -36.95 -5.64 -7.39
C ASN A 484 -35.97 -6.36 -6.45
N SER A 485 -34.90 -6.94 -7.01
CA SER A 485 -33.83 -7.58 -6.25
C SER A 485 -33.16 -6.62 -5.26
N TYR A 486 -33.01 -5.34 -5.63
CA TYR A 486 -32.45 -4.30 -4.77
C TYR A 486 -33.25 -4.09 -3.47
N LEU A 487 -34.57 -4.12 -3.53
CA LEU A 487 -35.42 -4.04 -2.35
C LEU A 487 -35.25 -5.30 -1.48
N LEU A 488 -35.22 -6.49 -2.10
CA LEU A 488 -34.97 -7.74 -1.40
C LEU A 488 -33.65 -7.71 -0.61
N GLU A 489 -32.59 -7.21 -1.23
CA GLU A 489 -31.28 -7.03 -0.60
C GLU A 489 -31.34 -6.02 0.54
N ALA A 490 -31.91 -4.82 0.31
CA ALA A 490 -32.02 -3.78 1.34
C ALA A 490 -32.79 -4.25 2.59
N LEU A 491 -33.81 -5.10 2.41
CA LEU A 491 -34.57 -5.71 3.51
C LEU A 491 -33.72 -6.64 4.39
N SER A 492 -32.60 -7.15 3.90
CA SER A 492 -31.70 -7.96 4.74
C SER A 492 -31.00 -7.13 5.84
N SER A 493 -30.94 -5.80 5.69
CA SER A 493 -30.32 -4.90 6.68
C SER A 493 -31.21 -4.59 7.89
N THR A 494 -32.54 -4.68 7.75
CA THR A 494 -33.47 -4.19 8.78
C THR A 494 -33.41 -4.97 10.11
N PRO A 495 -33.14 -6.30 10.15
CA PRO A 495 -32.86 -6.99 11.41
C PRO A 495 -31.65 -6.43 12.13
N HIS A 496 -30.56 -6.14 11.41
CA HIS A 496 -29.33 -5.56 11.98
C HIS A 496 -29.58 -4.17 12.57
N LEU A 497 -30.38 -3.34 11.88
CA LEU A 497 -30.79 -2.03 12.39
C LEU A 497 -31.67 -2.13 13.64
N ALA A 498 -32.59 -3.09 13.69
CA ALA A 498 -33.44 -3.33 14.86
C ALA A 498 -32.65 -3.89 16.06
N ASN A 499 -31.65 -4.74 15.81
CA ASN A 499 -30.72 -5.21 16.84
C ASN A 499 -29.89 -4.06 17.41
N ALA A 500 -29.37 -3.18 16.54
CA ALA A 500 -28.59 -2.02 16.95
C ALA A 500 -29.43 -1.00 17.74
N PHE A 501 -30.65 -0.71 17.27
CA PHE A 501 -31.52 0.33 17.81
C PHE A 501 -32.95 -0.18 18.04
N PRO A 502 -33.21 -0.95 19.12
CA PRO A 502 -34.54 -1.52 19.38
C PRO A 502 -35.67 -0.49 19.47
N HIS A 503 -35.36 0.75 19.85
CA HIS A 503 -36.33 1.84 19.94
C HIS A 503 -36.85 2.33 18.58
N LEU A 504 -36.12 2.11 17.48
CA LEU A 504 -36.53 2.45 16.11
C LEU A 504 -37.34 1.34 15.42
N SER A 505 -37.44 0.15 16.04
CA SER A 505 -38.20 -0.99 15.51
C SER A 505 -39.65 -0.66 15.10
N PRO A 506 -40.41 0.21 15.81
CA PRO A 506 -41.75 0.61 15.36
C PRO A 506 -41.72 1.33 14.01
N ALA A 507 -40.81 2.29 13.82
CA ALA A 507 -40.70 3.04 12.57
C ALA A 507 -40.22 2.14 11.41
N ILE A 508 -39.36 1.16 11.69
CA ILE A 508 -38.96 0.14 10.71
C ILE A 508 -40.17 -0.71 10.33
N ASN A 509 -40.95 -1.19 11.32
CA ASN A 509 -42.15 -1.99 11.09
C ASN A 509 -43.21 -1.25 10.28
N ASP A 510 -43.39 0.06 10.48
CA ASP A 510 -44.34 0.86 9.68
C ASP A 510 -43.99 0.79 8.19
N VAL A 511 -42.72 0.98 7.83
CA VAL A 511 -42.26 0.85 6.44
C VAL A 511 -42.43 -0.57 5.91
N LEU A 512 -42.12 -1.60 6.71
CA LEU A 512 -42.31 -3.00 6.31
C LEU A 512 -43.79 -3.34 6.09
N ASN A 513 -44.69 -2.77 6.89
CA ASN A 513 -46.15 -2.94 6.75
C ASN A 513 -46.65 -2.27 5.46
N ASP A 514 -46.17 -1.05 5.16
CA ASP A 514 -46.51 -0.36 3.92
C ASP A 514 -46.11 -1.18 2.68
N ILE A 515 -44.89 -1.74 2.69
CA ILE A 515 -44.41 -2.63 1.62
C ILE A 515 -45.30 -3.88 1.52
N THR A 516 -45.67 -4.47 2.66
CA THR A 516 -46.52 -5.67 2.69
C THR A 516 -47.90 -5.42 2.10
N GLN A 517 -48.51 -4.28 2.42
CA GLN A 517 -49.83 -3.89 1.90
C GLN A 517 -49.81 -3.57 0.40
N ALA A 518 -48.68 -3.07 -0.11
CA ALA A 518 -48.54 -2.71 -1.51
C ALA A 518 -48.19 -3.90 -2.44
N LEU A 519 -47.85 -5.07 -1.89
CA LEU A 519 -47.57 -6.27 -2.68
C LEU A 519 -48.85 -6.88 -3.28
N PRO A 520 -48.89 -7.20 -4.58
CA PRO A 520 -50.06 -7.77 -5.23
C PRO A 520 -50.39 -9.18 -4.69
N ALA A 521 -51.69 -9.50 -4.58
CA ALA A 521 -52.16 -10.80 -4.12
C ALA A 521 -51.66 -11.93 -5.04
N THR A 522 -51.23 -13.03 -4.45
CA THR A 522 -50.68 -14.18 -5.16
C THR A 522 -51.75 -14.85 -6.03
N SER A 523 -51.61 -14.79 -7.36
CA SER A 523 -52.43 -15.62 -8.25
C SER A 523 -51.78 -17.00 -8.35
N ALA A 524 -52.56 -18.07 -8.15
CA ALA A 524 -52.09 -19.45 -8.06
C ALA A 524 -51.72 -20.06 -9.43
N GLY A 525 -50.97 -19.33 -10.27
CA GLY A 525 -50.43 -19.78 -11.55
C GLY A 525 -48.92 -20.06 -11.46
N ASP A 526 -48.38 -20.82 -12.42
CA ASP A 526 -47.00 -21.33 -12.45
C ASP A 526 -45.93 -20.26 -12.14
N PHE A 527 -45.55 -20.16 -10.87
CA PHE A 527 -44.54 -19.24 -10.32
C PHE A 527 -43.17 -19.31 -11.00
N TRP A 528 -42.87 -20.46 -11.62
CA TRP A 528 -41.62 -20.72 -12.31
C TRP A 528 -41.54 -20.10 -13.72
N ALA A 529 -42.65 -19.56 -14.23
CA ALA A 529 -42.72 -18.99 -15.59
C ALA A 529 -42.54 -17.46 -15.63
N ASP A 530 -42.72 -16.74 -14.51
CA ASP A 530 -42.62 -15.27 -14.45
C ASP A 530 -41.56 -14.80 -13.41
N PRO A 531 -40.41 -14.27 -13.86
CA PRO A 531 -39.37 -13.74 -12.98
C PRO A 531 -39.84 -12.65 -12.00
N VAL A 532 -40.85 -11.86 -12.38
CA VAL A 532 -41.38 -10.78 -11.53
C VAL A 532 -42.21 -11.36 -10.37
N ALA A 533 -43.04 -12.36 -10.66
CA ALA A 533 -43.81 -13.07 -9.65
C ALA A 533 -42.90 -13.79 -8.64
N LEU A 534 -41.76 -14.33 -9.10
CA LEU A 534 -40.76 -14.96 -8.24
C LEU A 534 -40.15 -13.95 -7.25
N VAL A 535 -39.75 -12.77 -7.71
CA VAL A 535 -39.18 -11.71 -6.85
C VAL A 535 -40.22 -11.23 -5.83
N HIS A 536 -41.48 -11.09 -6.22
CA HIS A 536 -42.56 -10.73 -5.30
C HIS A 536 -42.74 -11.76 -4.17
N GLU A 537 -42.64 -13.06 -4.48
CA GLU A 537 -42.75 -14.12 -3.48
C GLU A 537 -41.51 -14.21 -2.58
N GLN A 538 -40.31 -13.99 -3.12
CA GLN A 538 -39.08 -13.88 -2.33
C GLN A 538 -39.15 -12.71 -1.34
N ILE A 539 -39.58 -11.54 -1.78
CA ILE A 539 -39.78 -10.37 -0.91
C ILE A 539 -40.82 -10.69 0.16
N ARG A 540 -41.96 -11.32 -0.19
CA ARG A 540 -42.99 -11.71 0.77
C ARG A 540 -42.46 -12.66 1.84
N THR A 541 -41.68 -13.66 1.44
CA THR A 541 -41.06 -14.62 2.37
C THR A 541 -40.09 -13.90 3.29
N ARG A 542 -39.22 -13.06 2.73
CA ARG A 542 -38.23 -12.32 3.51
C ARG A 542 -38.85 -11.30 4.45
N LEU A 543 -39.91 -10.61 4.04
CA LEU A 543 -40.65 -9.66 4.89
C LEU A 543 -41.22 -10.35 6.12
N LYS A 544 -41.79 -11.55 5.99
CA LYS A 544 -42.31 -12.30 7.15
C LYS A 544 -41.21 -12.64 8.15
N GLU A 545 -40.07 -13.14 7.67
CA GLU A 545 -38.90 -13.44 8.51
C GLU A 545 -38.39 -12.20 9.23
N VAL A 546 -38.20 -11.11 8.49
CA VAL A 546 -37.68 -9.85 9.00
C VAL A 546 -38.65 -9.22 10.00
N GLN A 547 -39.95 -9.17 9.70
CA GLN A 547 -40.97 -8.62 10.60
C GLN A 547 -41.03 -9.38 11.92
N GLN A 548 -40.88 -10.70 11.89
CA GLN A 548 -40.81 -11.50 13.12
C GLN A 548 -39.61 -11.06 13.98
N ILE A 549 -38.41 -10.99 13.39
CA ILE A 549 -37.20 -10.59 14.12
C ILE A 549 -37.32 -9.16 14.68
N VAL A 550 -37.80 -8.21 13.86
CA VAL A 550 -37.96 -6.80 14.28
C VAL A 550 -39.02 -6.67 15.38
N GLN A 551 -40.11 -7.46 15.35
CA GLN A 551 -41.11 -7.49 16.42
C GLN A 551 -40.56 -8.07 17.73
N GLU A 552 -39.77 -9.13 17.66
CA GLU A 552 -39.08 -9.70 18.83
C GLU A 552 -38.14 -8.67 19.48
N GLN A 553 -37.39 -7.92 18.67
CA GLN A 553 -36.51 -6.85 19.19
C GLN A 553 -37.29 -5.66 19.77
N ALA A 554 -38.43 -5.30 19.18
CA ALA A 554 -39.32 -4.27 19.72
C ALA A 554 -39.85 -4.63 21.12
N GLN A 555 -40.07 -5.92 21.39
CA GLN A 555 -40.49 -6.43 22.71
C GLN A 555 -39.33 -6.47 23.72
N ASN A 556 -38.09 -6.67 23.25
CA ASN A 556 -36.89 -6.61 24.10
C ASN A 556 -36.50 -5.18 24.54
N LYS A 557 -37.17 -4.14 24.01
CA LYS A 557 -37.00 -2.72 24.38
C LYS A 557 -37.03 -2.47 25.90
N ASP A 558 -37.78 -3.26 26.64
CA ASP A 558 -37.93 -3.13 28.10
C ASP A 558 -36.75 -3.70 28.92
N LYS A 559 -35.87 -4.50 28.31
CA LYS A 559 -34.69 -5.08 29.00
C LYS A 559 -33.42 -4.24 28.82
N VAL A 560 -33.20 -3.67 27.64
CA VAL A 560 -31.97 -2.91 27.31
C VAL A 560 -31.94 -1.53 27.98
N ASN A 561 -33.10 -0.86 28.09
CA ASN A 561 -33.20 0.44 28.77
C ASN A 561 -32.93 0.41 30.28
N LYS A 562 -32.84 -0.77 30.91
CA LYS A 562 -32.41 -0.92 32.31
C LYS A 562 -30.90 -1.05 32.51
N SER A 563 -30.12 -1.17 31.44
CA SER A 563 -28.66 -1.32 31.53
C SER A 563 -27.88 -0.06 31.12
N ILE A 564 -28.58 0.99 30.68
CA ILE A 564 -28.01 2.29 30.23
C ILE A 564 -28.52 3.47 31.09
N MET A 565 -29.41 3.21 32.07
CA MET A 565 -29.59 4.06 33.25
C MET A 565 -28.76 3.49 34.39
#